data_AF-A0A3A0CHI2-F1
#
_entry.id   AF-A0A3A0CHI2-F1
#
_cell.length_a   1.000
_cell.length_b   1.000
_cell.length_c   1.000
_cell.angle_alpha   90.00
_cell.angle_beta   90.00
_cell.angle_gamma   90.00
#
_symmetry.space_group_name_H-M   'P 1'
#
loop_
_entity.id
_entity.type
_entity.pdbx_description
1 polymer ?
#
loop_
_entity_poly.entity_id
_entity_poly.type
_entity_poly.pdbx_seq_one_letter_code
_entity_poly.pdbx_strand_id
1 'polypeptide(L)'
;MFPSKEISLPGWLSNWLERHQNPASFWLHMVGIPMTIAAVALAGIQLSLWRWDLWWRPTLLLAGGYFLQWIGHVIEGNDMGEVILVKKLLGRPYVAVSPRYARKESPPLR
;
A
#
# COMPACT_ATOMS: atom_id res chain seq x y z
N MET A 1 36.64 0.04 -17.73
CA MET A 1 35.16 0.03 -17.83
C MET A 1 34.65 -0.80 -16.65
N PHE A 2 34.25 -0.16 -15.55
CA PHE A 2 33.72 -0.87 -14.38
C PHE A 2 32.25 -1.20 -14.65
N PRO A 3 31.80 -2.44 -14.46
CA PRO A 3 30.38 -2.74 -14.57
C PRO A 3 29.64 -1.95 -13.48
N SER A 4 28.82 -0.99 -13.88
CA SER A 4 27.83 -0.41 -12.98
C SER A 4 26.93 -1.56 -12.53
N LYS A 5 27.03 -1.95 -11.26
CA LYS A 5 26.05 -2.85 -10.66
C LYS A 5 24.70 -2.16 -10.79
N GLU A 6 23.87 -2.61 -11.73
CA GLU A 6 22.46 -2.23 -11.71
C GLU A 6 21.90 -2.69 -10.37
N ILE A 7 21.51 -1.73 -9.53
CA ILE A 7 20.84 -2.02 -8.28
C ILE A 7 19.43 -2.43 -8.69
N SER A 8 19.20 -3.74 -8.82
CA SER A 8 17.86 -4.27 -9.02
C SER A 8 17.07 -4.10 -7.72
N LEU A 9 15.91 -3.46 -7.82
CA LEU A 9 15.01 -3.33 -6.68
C LEU A 9 14.45 -4.71 -6.31
N PRO A 10 14.26 -5.00 -5.00
CA PRO A 10 13.52 -6.18 -4.59
C PRO A 10 12.12 -6.20 -5.23
N GLY A 11 11.64 -7.38 -5.64
CA GLY A 11 10.37 -7.51 -6.37
C GLY A 11 9.15 -6.94 -5.62
N TRP A 12 9.14 -7.00 -4.29
CA TRP A 12 8.07 -6.39 -3.49
C TRP A 12 8.06 -4.87 -3.60
N LEU A 13 9.24 -4.24 -3.67
CA LEU A 13 9.39 -2.80 -3.76
C LEU A 13 9.06 -2.30 -5.17
N SER A 14 9.49 -3.02 -6.21
CA SER A 14 9.10 -2.71 -7.58
C SER A 14 7.59 -2.78 -7.76
N ASN A 15 6.94 -3.83 -7.24
CA ASN A 15 5.49 -3.98 -7.30
C ASN A 15 4.76 -2.91 -6.48
N TRP A 16 5.33 -2.51 -5.33
CA TRP A 16 4.74 -1.42 -4.54
C TRP A 16 4.86 -0.08 -5.29
N LEU A 17 6.02 0.25 -5.86
CA LEU A 17 6.21 1.47 -6.64
C LEU A 17 5.34 1.51 -7.89
N GLU A 18 5.14 0.38 -8.57
CA GLU A 18 4.26 0.28 -9.73
C GLU A 18 2.79 0.59 -9.38
N ARG A 19 2.37 0.31 -8.15
CA ARG A 19 1.00 0.55 -7.67
C ARG A 19 0.78 1.94 -7.06
N HIS A 20 1.84 2.74 -6.88
CA HIS A 20 1.76 4.04 -6.20
C HIS A 20 2.54 5.09 -6.99
N GLN A 21 2.05 5.40 -8.19
CA GLN A 21 2.71 6.31 -9.13
C GLN A 21 2.23 7.75 -8.95
N ASN A 22 1.04 7.96 -8.38
CA ASN A 22 0.58 9.30 -8.02
C ASN A 22 1.34 9.83 -6.79
N PRO A 23 1.95 11.04 -6.83
CA PRO A 23 2.72 11.57 -5.70
C PRO A 23 1.91 11.72 -4.41
N ALA A 24 0.63 12.11 -4.49
CA ALA A 24 -0.22 12.22 -3.31
C ALA A 24 -0.52 10.84 -2.70
N SER A 25 -0.84 9.85 -3.55
CA SER A 25 -1.02 8.45 -3.13
C SER A 25 0.23 7.89 -2.47
N PHE A 26 1.40 8.11 -3.08
CA PHE A 26 2.69 7.68 -2.55
C PHE A 26 2.94 8.24 -1.14
N TRP A 27 2.79 9.56 -0.95
CA TRP A 27 3.05 10.18 0.35
C TRP A 27 2.02 9.79 1.42
N LEU A 28 0.75 9.61 1.03
CA LEU A 28 -0.27 9.09 1.94
C LEU A 28 0.09 7.69 2.44
N HIS A 29 0.62 6.82 1.58
CA HIS A 29 1.10 5.49 1.97
C HIS A 29 2.38 5.56 2.81
N MET A 30 3.30 6.46 2.48
CA MET A 30 4.52 6.65 3.27
C MET A 30 4.25 7.04 4.72
N VAL A 31 3.11 7.67 5.01
CA VAL A 31 2.66 7.96 6.39
C VAL A 31 1.75 6.84 6.92
N GLY A 32 0.78 6.41 6.13
CA GLY A 32 -0.22 5.44 6.54
C GLY A 32 0.35 4.07 6.89
N ILE A 33 1.34 3.58 6.14
CA ILE A 33 1.98 2.27 6.39
C ILE A 33 2.69 2.26 7.75
N PRO A 34 3.62 3.20 8.07
CA PRO A 34 4.22 3.30 9.40
C PRO A 34 3.20 3.41 10.52
N MET A 35 2.11 4.17 10.33
CA MET A 35 1.04 4.28 11.34
C MET A 35 0.38 2.92 11.60
N THR A 36 0.04 2.16 10.56
CA THR A 36 -0.55 0.83 10.74
C THR A 36 0.42 -0.18 11.37
N ILE A 37 1.71 -0.13 11.04
CA ILE A 37 2.74 -0.96 11.69
C ILE A 37 2.87 -0.59 13.17
N ALA A 38 2.94 0.70 13.47
CA ALA A 38 3.01 1.22 14.84
C ALA A 38 1.76 0.84 15.65
N ALA A 39 0.58 0.84 15.04
CA ALA A 39 -0.65 0.40 15.67
C ALA A 39 -0.57 -1.04 16.16
N VAL A 40 -0.10 -1.96 15.30
CA VAL A 40 0.04 -3.38 15.64
C VAL A 40 1.10 -3.59 16.74
N ALA A 41 2.25 -2.93 16.62
CA ALA A 41 3.30 -3.00 17.64
C ALA A 41 2.82 -2.47 18.99
N LEU A 42 2.15 -1.31 19.00
CA LEU A 42 1.59 -0.70 20.20
C LEU A 42 0.50 -1.58 20.82
N ALA A 43 -0.37 -2.17 20.01
CA ALA A 43 -1.40 -3.10 20.48
C ALA A 43 -0.78 -4.31 21.18
N GLY A 44 0.27 -4.91 20.60
CA GLY A 44 0.98 -6.04 21.20
C GLY A 44 1.62 -5.69 22.55
N ILE A 45 2.27 -4.52 22.64
CA ILE A 45 2.86 -4.01 23.89
C ILE A 45 1.79 -3.74 24.95
N GLN A 46 0.68 -3.09 24.58
CA GLN A 46 -0.39 -2.80 25.53
C GLN A 46 -1.09 -4.08 26.02
N LEU A 47 -1.30 -5.04 25.12
CA LEU A 47 -1.89 -6.33 25.45
C LEU A 47 -0.98 -7.11 26.41
N SER A 48 0.33 -7.14 26.19
CA SER A 48 1.27 -7.84 27.08
C SER A 48 1.38 -7.20 28.46
N LEU A 49 1.13 -5.90 28.57
CA LEU A 49 1.08 -5.15 29.83
C LEU A 49 -0.34 -5.07 30.44
N TRP A 50 -1.32 -5.76 29.84
CA TRP A 50 -2.73 -5.76 30.26
C TRP A 50 -3.37 -4.36 30.32
N ARG A 51 -2.90 -3.43 29.48
CA ARG A 51 -3.32 -2.02 29.41
C ARG A 51 -4.54 -1.81 28.51
N TRP A 52 -5.62 -2.50 28.83
CA TRP A 52 -6.90 -2.38 28.11
C TRP A 52 -7.49 -0.98 28.18
N ASP A 53 -7.20 -0.20 29.22
CA ASP A 53 -7.62 1.19 29.38
C ASP A 53 -7.12 2.13 28.25
N LEU A 54 -6.08 1.71 27.53
CA LEU A 54 -5.46 2.48 26.45
C LEU A 54 -5.79 1.95 25.04
N TRP A 55 -6.80 1.09 24.90
CA TRP A 55 -7.18 0.42 23.64
C TRP A 55 -7.38 1.37 22.46
N TRP A 56 -7.84 2.60 22.74
CA TRP A 56 -8.13 3.59 21.70
C TRP A 56 -6.88 4.02 20.92
N ARG A 57 -5.68 3.95 21.51
CA ARG A 57 -4.43 4.41 20.87
C ARG A 57 -4.08 3.60 19.62
N PRO A 58 -3.90 2.26 19.71
CA PRO A 58 -3.67 1.45 18.52
C PRO A 58 -4.88 1.49 17.57
N THR A 59 -6.11 1.58 18.08
CA THR A 59 -7.30 1.71 17.21
C THR A 59 -7.26 2.98 16.36
N LEU A 60 -6.94 4.14 16.94
CA LEU A 60 -6.84 5.40 16.18
C LEU A 60 -5.68 5.39 15.20
N LEU A 61 -4.53 4.84 15.58
CA LEU A 61 -3.39 4.68 14.66
C LEU A 61 -3.74 3.77 13.48
N LEU A 62 -4.40 2.64 13.76
CA LEU A 62 -4.82 1.70 12.73
C LEU A 62 -5.85 2.34 11.81
N ALA A 63 -6.93 2.90 12.36
CA ALA A 63 -8.00 3.52 11.60
C ALA A 63 -7.49 4.71 10.76
N GLY A 64 -6.69 5.60 11.37
CA GLY A 64 -6.10 6.73 10.66
C GLY A 64 -5.12 6.29 9.58
N GLY A 65 -4.21 5.37 9.89
CA GLY A 65 -3.22 4.87 8.94
C GLY A 65 -3.86 4.11 7.76
N TYR A 66 -4.89 3.31 8.04
CA TYR A 66 -5.66 2.62 7.01
C TYR A 66 -6.46 3.59 6.15
N PHE A 67 -7.08 4.60 6.76
CA PHE A 67 -7.84 5.62 6.04
C PHE A 67 -6.96 6.44 5.08
N LEU A 68 -5.74 6.81 5.48
CA LEU A 68 -4.78 7.47 4.57
C LEU A 68 -4.40 6.59 3.38
N GLN A 69 -4.12 5.31 3.62
CA GLN A 69 -3.83 4.34 2.55
C GLN A 69 -5.01 4.19 1.60
N TRP A 70 -6.23 4.07 2.15
CA TRP A 70 -7.45 4.00 1.36
C TRP A 70 -7.64 5.24 0.48
N ILE A 71 -7.45 6.45 1.00
CA ILE A 71 -7.48 7.68 0.19
C ILE A 71 -6.42 7.62 -0.92
N GLY A 72 -5.20 7.15 -0.61
CA GLY A 72 -4.15 6.98 -1.60
C GLY A 72 -4.61 6.07 -2.76
N HIS A 73 -5.18 4.91 -2.44
CA HIS A 73 -5.72 3.98 -3.43
C HIS A 73 -6.88 4.56 -4.25
N VAL A 74 -7.77 5.34 -3.63
CA VAL A 74 -8.84 6.07 -4.34
C VAL A 74 -8.26 7.09 -5.32
N ILE A 75 -7.24 7.86 -4.92
CA ILE A 75 -6.56 8.83 -5.77
C ILE A 75 -5.85 8.14 -6.94
N GLU A 76 -5.13 7.05 -6.65
CA GLU A 76 -4.42 6.24 -7.63
C GLU A 76 -5.38 5.63 -8.66
N GLY A 77 -6.54 5.13 -8.19
CA GLY A 77 -7.52 4.40 -8.98
C GLY A 77 -7.26 2.90 -9.03
N ASN A 78 -6.71 2.31 -7.98
CA ASN A 78 -6.52 0.87 -7.83
C ASN A 78 -7.09 0.35 -6.49
N ASP A 79 -7.31 -0.96 -6.42
CA ASP A 79 -7.80 -1.62 -5.21
C ASP A 79 -6.68 -1.82 -4.18
N MET A 80 -7.05 -1.80 -2.90
CA MET A 80 -6.14 -2.13 -1.79
C MET A 80 -5.71 -3.60 -1.86
N GLY A 81 -4.50 -3.92 -1.39
CA GLY A 81 -3.94 -5.28 -1.50
C GLY A 81 -4.83 -6.36 -0.88
N GLU A 82 -5.32 -6.14 0.32
CA GLU A 82 -6.23 -7.04 1.03
C GLU A 82 -7.60 -7.14 0.34
N VAL A 83 -8.10 -6.05 -0.24
CA VAL A 83 -9.33 -6.04 -1.03
C VAL A 83 -9.16 -6.87 -2.31
N ILE A 84 -7.99 -6.80 -2.96
CA ILE A 84 -7.64 -7.67 -4.09
C ILE A 84 -7.64 -9.13 -3.68
N LEU A 85 -7.04 -9.47 -2.52
CA LEU A 85 -7.04 -10.85 -2.02
C LEU A 85 -8.46 -11.35 -1.81
N VAL A 86 -9.33 -10.56 -1.16
CA VAL A 86 -10.75 -10.90 -0.96
C VAL A 86 -11.48 -11.05 -2.30
N LYS A 87 -11.33 -10.09 -3.22
CA LYS A 87 -11.95 -10.17 -4.56
C LYS A 87 -11.49 -11.40 -5.32
N LYS A 88 -10.20 -11.73 -5.27
CA LYS A 88 -9.62 -12.93 -5.89
C LYS A 88 -10.22 -14.21 -5.30
N LEU A 89 -10.36 -14.29 -3.97
CA LEU A 89 -11.01 -15.43 -3.30
C LEU A 89 -12.48 -15.59 -3.71
N LEU A 90 -13.16 -14.47 -4.02
CA LEU A 90 -14.56 -14.45 -4.45
C LEU A 90 -14.74 -14.53 -5.98
N GLY A 91 -13.66 -14.69 -6.76
CA GLY A 91 -13.72 -14.69 -8.23
C GLY A 91 -14.20 -13.36 -8.84
N ARG A 92 -14.06 -12.24 -8.13
CA ARG A 92 -14.49 -10.91 -8.58
C ARG A 92 -13.36 -10.16 -9.28
N PRO A 93 -13.68 -9.30 -10.27
CA PRO A 93 -12.68 -8.45 -10.92
C PRO A 93 -12.08 -7.46 -9.91
N TYR A 94 -10.79 -7.17 -10.07
CA TYR A 94 -10.04 -6.22 -9.25
C TYR A 94 -9.06 -5.41 -10.10
N VAL A 95 -8.63 -4.26 -9.58
CA VAL A 95 -7.66 -3.37 -10.23
C VAL A 95 -6.37 -3.36 -9.40
N ALA A 96 -5.32 -4.03 -9.86
CA ALA A 96 -4.03 -4.03 -9.15
C ALA A 96 -3.21 -2.76 -9.42
N VAL A 97 -3.11 -2.38 -10.70
CA VAL A 97 -2.43 -1.17 -11.19
C VAL A 97 -3.47 -0.33 -11.90
N SER A 98 -3.45 0.99 -11.66
CA SER A 98 -4.44 1.89 -12.26
C SER A 98 -4.28 1.94 -13.78
N PRO A 99 -5.38 1.82 -14.56
CA PRO A 99 -5.33 1.91 -16.02
C PRO A 99 -4.78 3.25 -16.54
N ARG A 100 -4.77 4.29 -15.68
CA ARG A 100 -4.19 5.61 -16.00
C ARG A 100 -2.70 5.55 -16.30
N TYR A 101 -2.01 4.55 -15.76
CA TYR A 101 -0.57 4.39 -15.89
C TYR A 101 -0.16 3.13 -16.65
N ALA A 102 -1.13 2.29 -17.05
CA ALA A 102 -0.88 1.26 -18.04
C ALA A 102 -0.40 1.97 -19.32
N ARG A 103 0.86 1.70 -19.72
CA ARG A 103 1.44 2.27 -20.95
C ARG A 103 0.44 2.11 -22.09
N LYS A 104 0.13 3.20 -22.79
CA LYS A 104 -0.40 3.09 -24.16
C LYS A 104 0.62 2.27 -24.94
N GLU A 105 0.27 1.07 -25.37
CA GLU A 105 1.00 0.41 -26.43
C GLU A 105 1.07 1.41 -27.58
N SER A 106 2.29 1.82 -27.96
CA SER A 106 2.48 2.59 -29.18
C SER A 106 1.84 1.78 -30.32
N PRO A 107 1.03 2.40 -31.20
CA PRO A 107 0.50 1.70 -32.35
C PRO A 107 1.67 1.06 -33.12
N PRO A 108 1.53 -0.17 -33.65
CA PRO A 108 2.59 -0.77 -34.45
C PRO A 108 2.94 0.19 -35.58
N LEU A 109 4.22 0.54 -35.69
CA LEU A 109 4.76 1.30 -36.81
C LEU A 109 4.40 0.51 -38.08
N ARG A 110 3.54 1.11 -38.93
CA ARG A 110 3.22 0.58 -40.25
C ARG A 110 4.33 0.91 -41.24
#